data_AF-A0A2G8SA10-F1
#
_entry.id   AF-A0A2G8SA10-F1
#
_cell.length_a   1.000
_cell.length_b   1.000
_cell.length_c   1.000
_cell.angle_alpha   90.00
_cell.angle_beta   90.00
_cell.angle_gamma   90.00
#
_symmetry.space_group_name_H-M   'P 1'
#
loop_
_entity.id
_entity.type
_entity.pdbx_description
1 polymer ?
#
loop_
_entity_poly.entity_id
_entity_poly.type
_entity_poly.pdbx_seq_one_letter_code
_entity_poly.pdbx_strand_id
1 'polypeptide(L)'
;MYCSKECQKNDWAHHKAMCKYITRRDRENWGKDRLDTEGQLVGFKDATELSDALSDWIDTNHWAVGIYAKAHALREGGLRDSGLKFTQNPPKVLVIGLLCLPGARALPPGRGFRVIGHDWITVERYKSGSAIDLENWNHTLPTQRSMRERFGDNSLFAGLLPVRFEVLGTIISMLSFFPQRHPSPVIMETDFDVEDMRIAIDDAVRLSEGSMNAGLAFRCIDPHNTHVALPGKFVRSNKRWAWEPAFPDWEGYMEGKYDPPGFDSLKLKSLISSLKSEANMLQLLVMFEAL
;
A
#
# COMPACT_ATOMS: atom_id res chain seq x y z
N MET A 1 -9.45 18.42 1.89
CA MET A 1 -9.56 19.86 2.20
C MET A 1 -9.66 19.96 3.72
N TYR A 2 -8.75 20.67 4.39
CA TYR A 2 -8.68 20.67 5.86
C TYR A 2 -9.88 21.39 6.50
N CYS A 3 -10.32 20.91 7.67
CA CYS A 3 -11.44 21.46 8.45
C CYS A 3 -11.22 22.89 8.95
N SER A 4 -9.97 23.23 9.25
CA SER A 4 -9.57 24.55 9.75
C SER A 4 -8.10 24.82 9.45
N LYS A 5 -7.66 26.05 9.72
CA LYS A 5 -6.24 26.42 9.67
C LYS A 5 -5.42 25.69 10.73
N GLU A 6 -5.99 25.42 11.92
CA GLU A 6 -5.34 24.57 12.93
C GLU A 6 -5.17 23.13 12.42
N CYS A 7 -6.20 22.53 11.79
CA CYS A 7 -6.11 21.19 11.20
C CYS A 7 -4.96 21.12 10.17
N GLN A 8 -4.87 22.13 9.30
CA GLN A 8 -3.82 22.24 8.29
C GLN A 8 -2.42 22.44 8.92
N LYS A 9 -2.30 23.27 9.96
CA LYS A 9 -1.02 23.51 10.65
C LYS A 9 -0.52 22.26 11.37
N ASN A 10 -1.42 21.52 12.01
CA ASN A 10 -1.08 20.28 12.71
C ASN A 10 -0.57 19.21 11.75
N ASP A 11 -1.16 19.12 10.56
CA ASP A 11 -0.73 18.18 9.52
C ASP A 11 0.35 18.75 8.58
N TRP A 12 0.82 19.98 8.84
CA TRP A 12 1.75 20.68 7.95
C TRP A 12 3.07 19.94 7.79
N ALA A 13 3.54 19.19 8.80
CA ALA A 13 4.77 18.42 8.68
C ALA A 13 4.70 17.35 7.58
N HIS A 14 3.59 16.61 7.50
CA HIS A 14 3.35 15.64 6.42
C HIS A 14 3.05 16.35 5.10
N HIS A 15 2.17 17.36 5.14
CA HIS A 15 1.75 18.07 3.94
C HIS A 15 2.85 18.89 3.26
N LYS A 16 3.78 19.50 4.02
CA LYS A 16 4.84 20.37 3.50
C LYS A 16 5.79 19.64 2.55
N ALA A 17 6.07 18.37 2.82
CA ALA A 17 6.90 17.55 1.93
C ALA A 17 6.21 17.34 0.57
N MET A 18 4.91 17.02 0.58
CA MET A 18 4.10 16.85 -0.63
C MET A 18 3.84 18.19 -1.36
N CYS A 19 3.58 19.27 -0.63
CA CYS A 19 3.27 20.58 -1.21
C CYS A 19 4.47 21.17 -1.97
N LYS A 20 5.68 21.10 -1.38
CA LYS A 20 6.92 21.53 -2.06
C LYS A 20 7.16 20.76 -3.36
N TYR A 21 6.77 19.50 -3.38
CA TYR A 21 6.88 18.65 -4.55
C TYR A 21 5.88 19.06 -5.65
N ILE A 22 4.61 19.27 -5.30
CA ILE A 22 3.57 19.74 -6.24
C ILE A 22 3.99 21.06 -6.90
N THR A 23 4.52 22.02 -6.13
CA THR A 23 4.98 23.32 -6.67
C THR A 23 6.17 23.23 -7.63
N ARG A 24 6.94 22.14 -7.65
CA ARG A 24 8.04 21.93 -8.61
C ARG A 24 7.56 21.36 -9.94
N ARG A 25 6.37 20.76 -9.97
CA ARG A 25 5.82 20.05 -11.14
C ARG A 25 5.34 21.00 -12.25
N ASP A 26 4.88 22.20 -11.90
CA ASP A 26 4.26 23.17 -12.82
C ASP A 26 5.23 23.91 -13.77
N ARG A 27 6.47 23.43 -13.95
CA ARG A 27 7.45 24.03 -14.88
C ARG A 27 7.83 23.04 -15.99
N GLU A 28 7.10 23.11 -17.10
CA GLU A 28 7.19 22.22 -18.26
C GLU A 28 8.43 22.42 -19.15
N ASN A 29 9.09 21.29 -19.45
CA ASN A 29 9.63 20.80 -20.74
C ASN A 29 10.73 19.79 -20.39
N TRP A 30 10.41 18.49 -20.47
CA TRP A 30 11.27 17.41 -19.94
C TRP A 30 11.89 16.61 -21.08
N GLY A 31 13.21 16.77 -21.27
CA GLY A 31 14.02 15.88 -22.11
C GLY A 31 14.45 14.63 -21.36
N LYS A 32 14.86 13.58 -22.09
CA LYS A 32 15.36 12.29 -21.56
C LYS A 32 16.45 12.47 -20.49
N ASP A 33 17.37 13.41 -20.72
CA ASP A 33 18.47 13.72 -19.79
C ASP A 33 17.99 14.15 -18.40
N ARG A 34 16.79 14.76 -18.31
CA ARG A 34 16.23 15.19 -17.04
C ARG A 34 15.57 14.03 -16.29
N LEU A 35 14.97 13.05 -16.97
CA LEU A 35 14.45 11.84 -16.31
C LEU A 35 15.60 11.04 -15.69
N ASP A 36 16.70 10.85 -16.41
CA ASP A 36 17.86 10.13 -15.86
C ASP A 36 18.46 10.84 -14.64
N THR A 37 18.42 12.17 -14.62
CA THR A 37 18.82 12.98 -13.45
C THR A 37 17.96 12.63 -12.22
N GLU A 38 16.67 12.34 -12.38
CA GLU A 38 15.74 12.07 -11.26
C GLU A 38 16.06 10.75 -10.56
N GLY A 39 16.43 9.70 -11.31
CA GLY A 39 16.94 8.46 -10.73
C GLY A 39 18.23 8.69 -9.94
N GLN A 40 19.14 9.49 -10.49
CA GLN A 40 20.42 9.82 -9.86
C GLN A 40 20.26 10.63 -8.57
N LEU A 41 19.26 11.51 -8.49
CA LEU A 41 18.97 12.29 -7.27
C LEU A 41 18.70 11.42 -6.04
N VAL A 42 18.22 10.20 -6.24
CA VAL A 42 17.90 9.25 -5.16
C VAL A 42 18.77 7.99 -5.20
N GLY A 43 19.90 8.04 -5.91
CA GLY A 43 20.96 7.02 -5.85
C GLY A 43 20.81 5.85 -6.84
N PHE A 44 19.94 5.96 -7.85
CA PHE A 44 19.86 5.02 -8.96
C PHE A 44 20.65 5.52 -10.17
N LYS A 45 20.94 4.62 -11.12
CA LYS A 45 21.67 4.96 -12.34
C LYS A 45 20.89 5.92 -13.25
N ASP A 46 19.59 5.66 -13.40
CA ASP A 46 18.67 6.35 -14.30
C ASP A 46 17.22 6.16 -13.83
N ALA A 47 16.26 6.82 -14.51
CA ALA A 47 14.84 6.71 -14.16
C ALA A 47 14.27 5.29 -14.35
N THR A 48 14.83 4.52 -15.29
CA THR A 48 14.40 3.15 -15.54
C THR A 48 14.74 2.27 -14.36
N GLU A 49 15.99 2.31 -13.86
CA GLU A 49 16.40 1.51 -12.69
C GLU A 49 15.60 1.88 -11.43
N LEU A 50 15.26 3.17 -11.25
CA LEU A 50 14.38 3.60 -10.16
C LEU A 50 12.95 3.07 -10.35
N SER A 51 12.42 3.09 -11.57
CA SER A 51 11.09 2.58 -11.88
C SER A 51 11.01 1.06 -11.65
N ASP A 52 12.02 0.31 -12.10
CA ASP A 52 12.12 -1.13 -11.88
C ASP A 52 12.14 -1.46 -10.39
N ALA A 53 12.96 -0.74 -9.61
CA ALA A 53 13.02 -0.92 -8.16
C ALA A 53 11.70 -0.56 -7.45
N LEU A 54 11.00 0.46 -7.92
CA LEU A 54 9.68 0.83 -7.41
C LEU A 54 8.64 -0.25 -7.73
N SER A 55 8.63 -0.79 -8.94
CA SER A 55 7.75 -1.90 -9.33
C SER A 55 8.00 -3.12 -8.46
N ASP A 56 9.26 -3.51 -8.29
CA ASP A 56 9.70 -4.61 -7.42
C ASP A 56 9.23 -4.41 -5.96
N TRP A 57 9.27 -3.17 -5.46
CA TRP A 57 8.80 -2.83 -4.12
C TRP A 57 7.28 -2.93 -3.99
N ILE A 58 6.53 -2.44 -5.00
CA ILE A 58 5.06 -2.52 -5.05
C ILE A 58 4.63 -4.00 -5.07
N ASP A 59 5.23 -4.82 -5.94
CA ASP A 59 4.93 -6.24 -6.07
C ASP A 59 5.30 -7.03 -4.81
N THR A 60 6.41 -6.64 -4.17
CA THR A 60 6.83 -7.23 -2.89
C THR A 60 5.81 -6.95 -1.78
N ASN A 61 5.28 -5.74 -1.74
CA ASN A 61 4.37 -5.28 -0.70
C ASN A 61 2.90 -5.32 -1.11
N HIS A 62 2.56 -6.01 -2.21
CA HIS A 62 1.23 -5.95 -2.81
C HIS A 62 0.11 -6.27 -1.81
N TRP A 63 0.27 -7.30 -0.99
CA TRP A 63 -0.72 -7.62 0.06
C TRP A 63 -0.89 -6.48 1.05
N ALA A 64 0.23 -5.97 1.60
CA ALA A 64 0.21 -4.91 2.60
C ALA A 64 -0.37 -3.61 2.03
N VAL A 65 -0.05 -3.25 0.78
CA VAL A 65 -0.64 -2.08 0.12
C VAL A 65 -2.15 -2.26 -0.07
N GLY A 66 -2.60 -3.47 -0.44
CA GLY A 66 -4.03 -3.77 -0.56
C GLY A 66 -4.78 -3.52 0.74
N ILE A 67 -4.27 -4.06 1.86
CA ILE A 67 -4.84 -3.83 3.19
C ILE A 67 -4.76 -2.35 3.59
N TYR A 68 -3.61 -1.69 3.37
CA TYR A 68 -3.42 -0.27 3.67
C TYR A 68 -4.46 0.60 2.96
N ALA A 69 -4.62 0.39 1.65
CA ALA A 69 -5.52 1.17 0.82
C ALA A 69 -6.99 0.95 1.22
N LYS A 70 -7.36 -0.29 1.54
CA LYS A 70 -8.69 -0.64 2.01
C LYS A 70 -9.00 -0.05 3.37
N ALA A 71 -8.08 -0.16 4.32
CA ALA A 71 -8.24 0.37 5.66
C ALA A 71 -8.40 1.90 5.65
N HIS A 72 -7.65 2.63 4.82
CA HIS A 72 -7.86 4.07 4.64
C HIS A 72 -9.20 4.41 4.00
N ALA A 73 -9.65 3.64 3.01
CA ALA A 73 -10.98 3.84 2.42
C ALA A 73 -12.09 3.66 3.46
N LEU A 74 -11.98 2.64 4.32
CA LEU A 74 -12.92 2.38 5.42
C LEU A 74 -12.88 3.48 6.48
N ARG A 75 -11.69 3.96 6.83
CA ARG A 75 -11.49 5.04 7.80
C ARG A 75 -12.17 6.33 7.36
N GLU A 76 -12.09 6.67 6.08
CA GLU A 76 -12.68 7.90 5.53
C GLU A 76 -14.16 7.77 5.16
N GLY A 77 -14.57 6.63 4.61
CA GLY A 77 -15.94 6.42 4.11
C GLY A 77 -16.88 5.67 5.06
N GLY A 78 -16.36 5.18 6.18
CA GLY A 78 -17.11 4.41 7.16
C GLY A 78 -17.36 2.95 6.74
N LEU A 79 -17.76 2.16 7.74
CA LEU A 79 -17.97 0.72 7.64
C LEU A 79 -19.17 0.34 6.77
N ARG A 80 -20.28 1.09 6.88
CA ARG A 80 -21.57 0.73 6.25
C ARG A 80 -21.50 0.59 4.74
N ASP A 81 -20.66 1.41 4.10
CA ASP A 81 -20.46 1.40 2.66
C ASP A 81 -19.09 0.87 2.26
N SER A 82 -18.33 0.31 3.21
CA SER A 82 -17.00 -0.28 2.98
C SER A 82 -15.98 0.70 2.38
N GLY A 83 -16.15 1.98 2.66
CA GLY A 83 -15.41 3.04 1.99
C GLY A 83 -15.77 3.24 0.50
N LEU A 84 -16.65 2.43 -0.10
CA LEU A 84 -16.95 2.48 -1.54
C LEU A 84 -17.61 3.80 -1.94
N LYS A 85 -18.59 4.29 -1.17
CA LYS A 85 -19.19 5.61 -1.45
C LYS A 85 -18.13 6.71 -1.44
N PHE A 86 -17.20 6.64 -0.49
CA PHE A 86 -16.09 7.58 -0.42
C PHE A 86 -15.15 7.41 -1.63
N THR A 87 -14.75 6.20 -2.02
CA THR A 87 -13.79 6.03 -3.13
C THR A 87 -14.40 6.21 -4.51
N GLN A 88 -15.73 6.08 -4.66
CA GLN A 88 -16.41 6.09 -5.96
C GLN A 88 -17.22 7.36 -6.24
N ASN A 89 -17.55 8.16 -5.22
CA ASN A 89 -18.35 9.38 -5.41
C ASN A 89 -17.76 10.63 -4.69
N PRO A 90 -17.01 11.49 -5.41
CA PRO A 90 -16.46 11.26 -6.75
C PRO A 90 -15.36 10.18 -6.72
N PRO A 91 -15.01 9.55 -7.87
CA PRO A 91 -13.93 8.57 -7.94
C PRO A 91 -12.60 9.14 -7.44
N LYS A 92 -11.89 8.39 -6.58
CA LYS A 92 -10.64 8.82 -5.95
C LYS A 92 -9.45 7.92 -6.28
N VAL A 93 -8.26 8.51 -6.19
CA VAL A 93 -6.96 7.87 -6.22
C VAL A 93 -6.34 8.04 -4.84
N LEU A 94 -5.90 6.94 -4.24
CA LEU A 94 -5.06 7.00 -3.04
C LEU A 94 -3.62 7.30 -3.48
N VAL A 95 -3.02 8.35 -2.94
CA VAL A 95 -1.61 8.68 -3.18
C VAL A 95 -0.81 8.22 -1.96
N ILE A 96 0.22 7.41 -2.18
CA ILE A 96 1.15 6.93 -1.15
C ILE A 96 2.51 7.60 -1.40
N GLY A 97 2.95 8.39 -0.43
CA GLY A 97 4.26 9.02 -0.45
C GLY A 97 5.33 8.04 0.00
N LEU A 98 6.38 7.90 -0.81
CA LEU A 98 7.52 7.03 -0.57
C LEU A 98 8.80 7.83 -0.43
N LEU A 99 9.62 7.47 0.56
CA LEU A 99 11.00 7.93 0.69
C LEU A 99 11.94 6.83 0.22
N CYS A 100 12.77 7.12 -0.78
CA CYS A 100 13.87 6.22 -1.17
C CYS A 100 14.92 6.16 -0.06
N LEU A 101 15.30 4.96 0.36
CA LEU A 101 16.33 4.76 1.39
C LEU A 101 17.74 4.78 0.79
N PRO A 102 18.75 5.29 1.52
CA PRO A 102 20.14 5.22 1.08
C PRO A 102 20.56 3.78 0.76
N GLY A 103 21.14 3.57 -0.42
CA GLY A 103 21.57 2.25 -0.87
C GLY A 103 20.43 1.33 -1.31
N ALA A 104 19.22 1.85 -1.57
CA ALA A 104 18.05 1.09 -2.03
C ALA A 104 18.37 0.05 -3.10
N ARG A 105 19.24 0.38 -4.05
CA ARG A 105 19.73 -0.52 -5.12
C ARG A 105 20.32 -1.84 -4.62
N ALA A 106 20.99 -1.84 -3.48
CA ALA A 106 21.61 -3.02 -2.89
C ALA A 106 20.69 -3.76 -1.91
N LEU A 107 19.53 -3.17 -1.58
CA LEU A 107 18.58 -3.76 -0.65
C LEU A 107 17.68 -4.78 -1.35
N PRO A 108 17.09 -5.72 -0.60
CA PRO A 108 16.04 -6.58 -1.14
C PRO A 108 14.84 -5.77 -1.67
N PRO A 109 14.09 -6.28 -2.66
CA PRO A 109 12.95 -5.62 -3.31
C PRO A 109 11.97 -4.89 -2.37
N GLY A 110 11.69 -5.42 -1.19
CA GLY A 110 10.78 -4.81 -0.21
C GLY A 110 11.36 -3.72 0.69
N ARG A 111 12.65 -3.39 0.57
CA ARG A 111 13.37 -2.54 1.53
C ARG A 111 13.95 -1.27 0.94
N GLY A 112 13.79 -1.04 -0.37
CA GLY A 112 14.31 0.17 -1.03
C GLY A 112 13.57 1.46 -0.64
N PHE A 113 12.32 1.36 -0.18
CA PHE A 113 11.45 2.49 0.06
C PHE A 113 10.77 2.41 1.42
N ARG A 114 10.43 3.58 1.98
CA ARG A 114 9.66 3.75 3.21
C ARG A 114 8.39 4.56 2.92
N VAL A 115 7.24 4.07 3.36
CA VAL A 115 6.00 4.84 3.39
C VAL A 115 6.11 5.95 4.44
N ILE A 116 5.80 7.17 4.04
CA ILE A 116 5.89 8.35 4.91
C ILE A 116 4.56 9.11 5.07
N GLY A 117 3.53 8.71 4.33
CA GLY A 117 2.21 9.34 4.37
C GLY A 117 1.35 8.97 3.17
N HIS A 118 0.11 9.46 3.19
CA HIS A 118 -0.84 9.28 2.11
C HIS A 118 -1.71 10.54 1.93
N ASP A 119 -2.38 10.63 0.80
CA ASP A 119 -3.42 11.64 0.52
C ASP A 119 -4.49 11.05 -0.41
N TRP A 120 -5.64 11.72 -0.49
CA TRP A 120 -6.74 11.37 -1.39
C TRP A 120 -6.97 12.48 -2.41
N ILE A 121 -6.91 12.13 -3.70
CA ILE A 121 -7.26 13.04 -4.79
C ILE A 121 -8.37 12.43 -5.64
N THR A 122 -9.20 13.26 -6.26
CA THR A 122 -10.17 12.76 -7.24
C THR A 122 -9.46 12.31 -8.51
N VAL A 123 -10.02 11.33 -9.22
CA VAL A 123 -9.55 10.91 -10.55
C VAL A 123 -9.52 12.09 -11.52
N GLU A 124 -10.49 13.01 -11.42
CA GLU A 124 -10.51 14.24 -12.21
C GLU A 124 -9.26 15.10 -11.96
N ARG A 125 -8.98 15.44 -10.69
CA ARG A 125 -7.76 16.15 -10.28
C ARG A 125 -6.47 15.45 -10.72
N TYR A 126 -6.42 14.11 -10.69
CA TYR A 126 -5.27 13.35 -11.20
C TYR A 126 -5.09 13.59 -12.71
N LYS A 127 -6.16 13.40 -13.49
CA LYS A 127 -6.14 13.58 -14.96
C LYS A 127 -5.89 15.02 -15.38
N SER A 128 -6.36 16.00 -14.62
CA SER A 128 -6.16 17.43 -14.90
C SER A 128 -4.80 17.95 -14.43
N GLY A 129 -3.99 17.11 -13.77
CA GLY A 129 -2.76 17.56 -13.13
C GLY A 129 -1.62 17.84 -14.12
N SER A 130 -1.47 17.04 -15.17
CA SER A 130 -0.46 17.23 -16.24
C SER A 130 -0.80 16.36 -17.46
N ALA A 131 -0.25 16.69 -18.62
CA ALA A 131 -0.38 15.85 -19.81
C ALA A 131 0.15 14.41 -19.57
N ILE A 132 1.24 14.29 -18.78
CA ILE A 132 1.85 13.01 -18.41
C ILE A 132 0.90 12.19 -17.53
N ASP A 133 0.24 12.79 -16.53
CA ASP A 133 -0.70 12.07 -15.67
C ASP A 133 -1.91 11.56 -16.46
N LEU A 134 -2.42 12.37 -17.40
CA LEU A 134 -3.49 11.97 -18.30
C LEU A 134 -3.07 10.82 -19.22
N GLU A 135 -1.88 10.91 -19.81
CA GLU A 135 -1.32 9.85 -20.65
C GLU A 135 -1.12 8.55 -19.85
N ASN A 136 -0.50 8.64 -18.66
CA ASN A 136 -0.34 7.51 -17.74
C ASN A 136 -1.69 6.87 -17.40
N TRP A 137 -2.72 7.68 -17.11
CA TRP A 137 -4.07 7.16 -16.88
C TRP A 137 -4.56 6.34 -18.08
N ASN A 138 -4.43 6.88 -19.29
CA ASN A 138 -4.90 6.25 -20.51
C ASN A 138 -4.17 4.95 -20.81
N HIS A 139 -2.85 4.89 -20.57
CA HIS A 139 -2.05 3.66 -20.71
C HIS A 139 -2.50 2.55 -19.75
N THR A 140 -3.13 2.88 -18.63
CA THR A 140 -3.65 1.87 -17.69
C THR A 140 -5.02 1.30 -18.05
N LEU A 141 -5.74 1.87 -19.04
CA LEU A 141 -7.10 1.42 -19.39
C LEU A 141 -7.18 -0.06 -19.79
N PRO A 142 -6.22 -0.63 -20.56
CA PRO A 142 -6.20 -2.07 -20.84
C PRO A 142 -6.05 -2.91 -19.56
N THR A 143 -5.16 -2.51 -18.66
CA THR A 143 -4.95 -3.18 -17.36
C THR A 143 -6.22 -3.14 -16.52
N GLN A 144 -6.89 -1.97 -16.44
CA GLN A 144 -8.15 -1.84 -15.73
C GLN A 144 -9.24 -2.76 -16.29
N ARG A 145 -9.32 -2.87 -17.63
CA ARG A 145 -10.28 -3.79 -18.29
C ARG A 145 -9.97 -5.24 -17.93
N SER A 146 -8.71 -5.67 -18.09
CA SER A 146 -8.30 -7.04 -17.77
C SER A 146 -8.55 -7.39 -16.29
N MET A 147 -8.31 -6.47 -15.36
CA MET A 147 -8.62 -6.69 -13.95
C MET A 147 -10.13 -6.79 -13.69
N ARG A 148 -10.94 -5.96 -14.35
CA ARG A 148 -12.40 -6.05 -14.23
C ARG A 148 -12.94 -7.37 -14.81
N GLU A 149 -12.38 -7.84 -15.91
CA GLU A 149 -12.71 -9.16 -16.47
C GLU A 149 -12.30 -10.28 -15.50
N ARG A 150 -11.09 -10.19 -14.92
CA ARG A 150 -10.58 -11.20 -13.96
C ARG A 150 -11.39 -11.29 -12.67
N PHE A 151 -11.87 -10.16 -12.15
CA PHE A 151 -12.57 -10.11 -10.86
C PHE A 151 -14.09 -9.95 -10.99
N GLY A 152 -14.61 -9.70 -12.19
CA GLY A 152 -16.01 -9.36 -12.43
C GLY A 152 -17.00 -10.48 -12.11
N ASP A 153 -16.56 -11.74 -12.17
CA ASP A 153 -17.39 -12.90 -11.83
C ASP A 153 -17.58 -13.08 -10.32
N ASN A 154 -16.79 -12.37 -9.49
CA ASN A 154 -16.95 -12.39 -8.05
C ASN A 154 -18.11 -11.46 -7.64
N SER A 155 -19.16 -12.01 -7.03
CA SER A 155 -20.34 -11.25 -6.60
C SER A 155 -20.04 -10.13 -5.60
N LEU A 156 -18.92 -10.21 -4.88
CA LEU A 156 -18.47 -9.17 -3.96
C LEU A 156 -17.64 -8.09 -4.65
N PHE A 157 -17.20 -8.26 -5.91
CA PHE A 157 -16.37 -7.27 -6.59
C PHE A 157 -17.13 -5.96 -6.82
N ALA A 158 -16.63 -4.88 -6.24
CA ALA A 158 -17.27 -3.56 -6.27
C ALA A 158 -16.55 -2.56 -7.18
N GLY A 159 -15.31 -2.85 -7.60
CA GLY A 159 -14.53 -1.99 -8.47
C GLY A 159 -13.03 -2.07 -8.24
N LEU A 160 -12.30 -1.12 -8.83
CA LEU A 160 -10.85 -1.00 -8.67
C LEU A 160 -10.54 0.33 -7.99
N LEU A 161 -9.70 0.28 -6.96
CA LEU A 161 -9.12 1.44 -6.31
C LEU A 161 -7.77 1.75 -6.96
N PRO A 162 -7.63 2.88 -7.69
CA PRO A 162 -6.33 3.33 -8.15
C PRO A 162 -5.48 3.81 -6.96
N VAL A 163 -4.22 3.34 -6.91
CA VAL A 163 -3.22 3.72 -5.93
C VAL A 163 -1.98 4.24 -6.67
N ARG A 164 -1.65 5.51 -6.43
CA ARG A 164 -0.46 6.18 -6.97
C ARG A 164 0.66 6.14 -5.94
N PHE A 165 1.84 5.69 -6.34
CA PHE A 165 3.05 5.74 -5.53
C PHE A 165 3.92 6.90 -5.99
N GLU A 166 4.26 7.82 -5.11
CA GLU A 166 5.10 8.98 -5.41
C GLU A 166 6.43 8.90 -4.66
N VAL A 167 7.55 8.85 -5.39
CA VAL A 167 8.88 8.85 -4.77
C VAL A 167 9.31 10.27 -4.47
N LEU A 168 9.32 10.64 -3.20
CA LEU A 168 9.71 11.98 -2.76
C LEU A 168 11.09 12.37 -3.27
N GLY A 169 11.17 13.61 -3.74
CA GLY A 169 12.39 14.17 -4.32
C GLY A 169 12.56 13.84 -5.80
N THR A 170 11.65 13.06 -6.41
CA THR A 170 11.68 12.74 -7.83
C THR A 170 10.32 12.90 -8.50
N ILE A 171 10.27 13.14 -9.81
CA ILE A 171 9.01 13.11 -10.57
C ILE A 171 8.48 11.70 -10.88
N ILE A 172 9.21 10.65 -10.46
CA ILE A 172 8.84 9.27 -10.75
C ILE A 172 7.66 8.85 -9.85
N SER A 173 6.63 8.35 -10.50
CA SER A 173 5.46 7.78 -9.84
C SER A 173 4.92 6.59 -10.63
N MET A 174 4.23 5.69 -9.94
CA MET A 174 3.58 4.53 -10.55
C MET A 174 2.11 4.47 -10.12
N LEU A 175 1.26 3.97 -11.01
CA LEU A 175 -0.17 3.76 -10.75
C LEU A 175 -0.47 2.27 -10.78
N SER A 176 -1.00 1.74 -9.68
CA SER A 176 -1.50 0.37 -9.58
C SER A 176 -2.98 0.37 -9.21
N PHE A 177 -3.63 -0.77 -9.34
CA PHE A 177 -5.05 -0.92 -9.06
C PHE A 177 -5.25 -2.07 -8.09
N PHE A 178 -6.08 -1.86 -7.07
CA PHE A 178 -6.40 -2.87 -6.08
C PHE A 178 -7.91 -3.16 -6.13
N PRO A 179 -8.32 -4.44 -6.16
CA PRO A 179 -9.73 -4.79 -6.19
C PRO A 179 -10.43 -4.34 -4.89
N GLN A 180 -11.53 -3.63 -5.04
CA GLN A 180 -12.44 -3.31 -3.95
C GLN A 180 -13.57 -4.34 -3.93
N ARG A 181 -14.01 -4.70 -2.73
CA ARG A 181 -15.10 -5.65 -2.52
C ARG A 181 -16.15 -5.06 -1.58
N HIS A 182 -17.40 -5.47 -1.76
CA HIS A 182 -18.42 -5.36 -0.73
C HIS A 182 -18.02 -6.24 0.47
N PRO A 183 -18.49 -5.91 1.70
CA PRO A 183 -18.20 -6.72 2.87
C PRO A 183 -18.76 -8.12 2.66
N SER A 184 -18.05 -9.11 3.18
CA SER A 184 -18.61 -10.45 3.27
C SER A 184 -19.91 -10.41 4.11
N PRO A 185 -20.99 -11.11 3.69
CA PRO A 185 -22.19 -11.26 4.52
C PRO A 185 -21.88 -11.76 5.92
N VAL A 186 -20.84 -12.61 6.07
CA VAL A 186 -20.39 -13.12 7.37
C VAL A 186 -19.98 -11.99 8.32
N ILE A 187 -19.29 -10.96 7.83
CA ILE A 187 -18.96 -9.78 8.65
C ILE A 187 -20.21 -8.96 8.97
N MET A 188 -21.13 -8.83 8.01
CA MET A 188 -22.37 -8.09 8.23
C MET A 188 -23.31 -8.75 9.25
N GLU A 189 -23.21 -10.07 9.40
CA GLU A 189 -23.95 -10.87 10.38
C GLU A 189 -23.25 -10.96 11.74
N THR A 190 -21.97 -10.58 11.82
CA THR A 190 -21.24 -10.57 13.10
C THR A 190 -21.54 -9.28 13.84
N ASP A 191 -22.05 -9.37 15.08
CA ASP A 191 -22.29 -8.24 15.99
C ASP A 191 -20.96 -7.65 16.50
N PHE A 192 -20.09 -7.19 15.61
CA PHE A 192 -18.93 -6.41 16.02
C PHE A 192 -19.38 -5.03 16.51
N ASP A 193 -18.88 -4.62 17.67
CA ASP A 193 -19.05 -3.24 18.11
C ASP A 193 -18.37 -2.29 17.12
N VAL A 194 -18.99 -1.12 16.90
CA VAL A 194 -18.47 -0.12 15.96
C VAL A 194 -17.09 0.36 16.38
N GLU A 195 -16.84 0.47 17.69
CA GLU A 195 -15.53 0.88 18.19
C GLU A 195 -14.48 -0.22 17.98
N ASP A 196 -14.82 -1.50 18.18
CA ASP A 196 -13.93 -2.63 17.90
C ASP A 196 -13.51 -2.66 16.42
N MET A 197 -14.46 -2.42 15.51
CA MET A 197 -14.18 -2.34 14.08
C MET A 197 -13.28 -1.15 13.74
N ARG A 198 -13.47 -0.01 14.41
CA ARG A 198 -12.61 1.17 14.23
C ARG A 198 -11.19 0.88 14.69
N ILE A 199 -11.04 0.21 15.83
CA ILE A 199 -9.74 -0.24 16.35
C ILE A 199 -9.08 -1.21 15.36
N ALA A 200 -9.83 -2.18 14.83
CA ALA A 200 -9.34 -3.13 13.85
C ALA A 200 -8.87 -2.44 12.56
N ILE A 201 -9.63 -1.47 12.03
CA ILE A 201 -9.21 -0.68 10.85
C ILE A 201 -7.91 0.07 11.11
N ASP A 202 -7.79 0.72 12.27
CA ASP A 202 -6.59 1.43 12.68
C ASP A 202 -5.38 0.48 12.80
N ASP A 203 -5.60 -0.73 13.31
CA ASP A 203 -4.58 -1.77 13.40
C ASP A 203 -4.20 -2.33 12.02
N ALA A 204 -5.14 -2.41 11.09
CA ALA A 204 -4.85 -2.76 9.69
C ALA A 204 -3.89 -1.76 9.06
N VAL A 205 -4.11 -0.46 9.29
CA VAL A 205 -3.19 0.61 8.85
C VAL A 205 -1.83 0.44 9.51
N ARG A 206 -1.76 0.26 10.83
CA ARG A 206 -0.49 0.09 11.56
C ARG A 206 0.29 -1.13 11.09
N LEU A 207 -0.38 -2.27 10.93
CA LEU A 207 0.22 -3.52 10.48
C LEU A 207 0.76 -3.38 9.06
N SER A 208 -0.05 -2.88 8.13
CA SER A 208 0.35 -2.75 6.73
C SER A 208 1.47 -1.74 6.54
N GLU A 209 1.39 -0.55 7.14
CA GLU A 209 2.45 0.45 7.07
C GLU A 209 3.73 -0.02 7.77
N GLY A 210 3.58 -0.56 8.98
CA GLY A 210 4.69 -1.06 9.78
C GLY A 210 5.41 -2.23 9.11
N SER A 211 4.68 -3.14 8.46
CA SER A 211 5.28 -4.27 7.72
C SER A 211 6.05 -3.80 6.49
N MET A 212 5.47 -2.90 5.68
CA MET A 212 6.17 -2.27 4.55
C MET A 212 7.46 -1.57 5.00
N ASN A 213 7.38 -0.79 6.07
CA ASN A 213 8.53 -0.02 6.58
C ASN A 213 9.57 -0.90 7.30
N ALA A 214 9.17 -2.05 7.84
CA ALA A 214 10.06 -3.03 8.45
C ALA A 214 10.75 -3.94 7.42
N GLY A 215 10.27 -3.95 6.16
CA GLY A 215 10.71 -4.89 5.13
C GLY A 215 10.18 -6.30 5.35
N LEU A 216 9.02 -6.43 5.99
CA LEU A 216 8.32 -7.69 6.23
C LEU A 216 7.29 -7.88 5.11
N ALA A 217 7.66 -8.62 4.08
CA ALA A 217 6.77 -8.84 2.94
C ALA A 217 5.74 -9.92 3.29
N PHE A 218 4.47 -9.54 3.36
CA PHE A 218 3.37 -10.47 3.60
C PHE A 218 2.90 -11.10 2.29
N ARG A 219 2.71 -12.42 2.27
CA ARG A 219 2.13 -13.15 1.13
C ARG A 219 1.22 -14.28 1.59
N CYS A 220 0.15 -14.51 0.82
CA CYS A 220 -0.67 -15.70 0.96
C CYS A 220 0.10 -16.90 0.38
N ILE A 221 0.29 -17.96 1.18
CA ILE A 221 0.99 -19.18 0.72
C ILE A 221 0.03 -20.09 -0.03
N ASP A 222 -1.24 -20.13 0.39
CA ASP A 222 -2.27 -20.93 -0.24
C ASP A 222 -3.08 -20.08 -1.23
N PRO A 223 -3.05 -20.38 -2.54
CA PRO A 223 -3.88 -19.70 -3.53
C PRO A 223 -5.39 -19.90 -3.29
N HIS A 224 -5.78 -20.96 -2.59
CA HIS A 224 -7.16 -21.29 -2.26
C HIS A 224 -7.61 -20.67 -0.94
N ASN A 225 -6.66 -20.40 -0.03
CA ASN A 225 -6.90 -19.68 1.22
C ASN A 225 -6.13 -18.35 1.22
N THR A 226 -6.67 -17.37 0.50
CA THR A 226 -6.08 -16.03 0.43
C THR A 226 -6.23 -15.23 1.73
N HIS A 227 -6.96 -15.75 2.73
CA HIS A 227 -7.34 -14.99 3.92
C HIS A 227 -6.23 -14.84 4.95
N VAL A 228 -5.15 -15.62 4.83
CA VAL A 228 -4.08 -15.65 5.82
C VAL A 228 -2.75 -15.40 5.14
N ALA A 229 -2.31 -14.14 5.15
CA ALA A 229 -0.97 -13.80 4.73
C ALA A 229 0.05 -14.09 5.83
N LEU A 230 1.21 -14.61 5.43
CA LEU A 230 2.33 -14.86 6.31
C LEU A 230 3.44 -13.84 6.02
N PRO A 231 4.11 -13.32 7.06
CA PRO A 231 5.29 -12.50 6.85
C PRO A 231 6.44 -13.37 6.35
N GLY A 232 7.28 -12.79 5.51
CA GLY A 232 8.46 -13.46 5.00
C GLY A 232 9.56 -12.48 4.64
N LYS A 233 10.65 -13.03 4.12
CA LYS A 233 11.81 -12.26 3.66
C LYS A 233 12.22 -12.71 2.27
N PHE A 234 12.81 -11.79 1.52
CA PHE A 234 13.47 -12.13 0.27
C PHE A 234 14.89 -12.60 0.55
N VAL A 235 15.17 -13.83 0.16
CA VAL A 235 16.52 -14.40 0.15
C VAL A 235 17.03 -14.45 -1.28
N ARG A 236 18.35 -14.32 -1.43
CA ARG A 236 18.98 -14.42 -2.73
C ARG A 236 19.32 -15.88 -3.01
N SER A 237 18.63 -16.49 -3.97
CA SER A 237 18.88 -17.86 -4.44
C SER A 237 19.13 -17.84 -5.94
N ASN A 238 20.23 -18.44 -6.40
CA ASN A 238 20.60 -18.49 -7.81
C ASN A 238 20.59 -17.11 -8.52
N LYS A 239 21.13 -16.08 -7.85
CA LYS A 239 21.15 -14.67 -8.29
C LYS A 239 19.77 -14.01 -8.42
N ARG A 240 18.68 -14.70 -8.08
CA ARG A 240 17.32 -14.17 -8.07
C ARG A 240 16.85 -13.99 -6.63
N TRP A 241 15.92 -13.06 -6.43
CA TRP A 241 15.23 -12.89 -5.17
C TRP A 241 14.07 -13.88 -5.11
N ALA A 242 14.02 -14.69 -4.06
CA ALA A 242 12.92 -15.59 -3.76
C ALA A 242 12.33 -15.19 -2.40
N TRP A 243 11.01 -15.10 -2.33
CA TRP A 243 10.33 -14.89 -1.06
C TRP A 243 10.23 -16.22 -0.31
N GLU A 244 10.62 -16.22 0.96
CA GLU A 244 10.46 -17.35 1.87
C GLU A 244 9.64 -16.92 3.08
N PRO A 245 8.65 -17.73 3.51
CA PRO A 245 7.87 -17.45 4.70
C PRO A 245 8.77 -17.50 5.93
N ALA A 246 8.47 -16.64 6.90
CA ALA A 246 9.17 -16.64 8.19
C ALA A 246 8.84 -17.90 9.00
N PHE A 247 7.60 -18.37 8.92
CA PHE A 247 7.10 -19.55 9.63
C PHE A 247 5.94 -20.15 8.83
N PRO A 248 5.59 -21.43 9.03
CA PRO A 248 4.58 -22.11 8.22
C PRO A 248 3.16 -21.67 8.53
N ASP A 249 2.87 -21.25 9.77
CA ASP A 249 1.54 -20.88 10.23
C ASP A 249 1.58 -19.97 11.47
N TRP A 250 0.51 -19.18 11.65
CA TRP A 250 0.39 -18.26 12.78
C TRP A 250 0.21 -18.95 14.13
N GLU A 251 -0.44 -20.11 14.16
CA GLU A 251 -0.76 -20.81 15.42
C GLU A 251 0.52 -21.24 16.14
N GLY A 252 1.41 -21.95 15.44
CA GLY A 252 2.70 -22.35 15.99
C GLY A 252 3.63 -21.16 16.28
N TYR A 253 3.53 -20.06 15.51
CA TYR A 253 4.29 -18.84 15.83
C TYR A 253 3.83 -18.23 17.16
N MET A 254 2.51 -18.11 17.36
CA MET A 254 1.93 -17.53 18.57
C MET A 254 2.18 -18.41 19.81
N GLU A 255 2.28 -19.72 19.65
CA GLU A 255 2.69 -20.66 20.69
C GLU A 255 4.19 -20.65 20.98
N GLY A 256 4.99 -19.90 20.21
CA GLY A 256 6.44 -19.82 20.36
C GLY A 256 7.18 -21.06 19.83
N LYS A 257 6.56 -21.88 18.99
CA LYS A 257 7.19 -23.06 18.36
C LYS A 257 8.26 -22.68 17.33
N TYR A 258 8.22 -21.46 16.82
CA TYR A 258 9.13 -20.98 15.77
C TYR A 258 9.94 -19.76 16.23
N ASP A 259 11.27 -19.84 16.10
CA ASP A 259 12.17 -18.68 16.16
C ASP A 259 13.00 -18.63 14.86
N PRO A 260 12.46 -18.03 13.79
CA PRO A 260 13.04 -18.18 12.47
C PRO A 260 14.39 -17.46 12.34
N PRO A 261 15.48 -18.19 12.06
CA PRO A 261 16.81 -17.60 12.00
C PRO A 261 16.93 -16.57 10.86
N GLY A 262 17.48 -15.40 11.20
CA GLY A 262 17.65 -14.28 10.26
C GLY A 262 16.33 -13.67 9.76
N PHE A 263 15.21 -13.99 10.39
CA PHE A 263 14.00 -13.19 10.31
C PHE A 263 14.01 -12.23 11.51
N ASP A 264 13.62 -10.99 11.29
CA ASP A 264 13.60 -9.99 12.36
C ASP A 264 12.35 -10.19 13.24
N SER A 265 12.39 -11.27 14.03
CA SER A 265 11.28 -11.66 14.92
C SER A 265 10.97 -10.57 15.93
N LEU A 266 11.95 -9.75 16.29
CA LEU A 266 11.78 -8.56 17.14
C LEU A 266 10.93 -7.49 16.46
N LYS A 267 11.16 -7.17 15.18
CA LYS A 267 10.28 -6.24 14.44
C LYS A 267 8.87 -6.76 14.33
N LEU A 268 8.67 -8.04 14.03
CA LEU A 268 7.32 -8.60 13.96
C LEU A 268 6.63 -8.58 15.33
N LYS A 269 7.32 -8.98 16.41
CA LYS A 269 6.79 -8.90 17.78
C LYS A 269 6.47 -7.46 18.19
N SER A 270 7.34 -6.50 17.85
CA SER A 270 7.11 -5.08 18.09
C SER A 270 5.91 -4.56 17.32
N LEU A 271 5.70 -5.02 16.08
CA LEU A 271 4.55 -4.63 15.28
C LEU A 271 3.25 -5.19 15.86
N ILE A 272 3.23 -6.49 16.18
CA ILE A 272 2.05 -7.16 16.76
C ILE A 272 1.69 -6.56 18.13
N SER A 273 2.68 -6.30 18.99
CA SER A 273 2.45 -5.68 20.31
C SER A 273 1.98 -4.21 20.24
N SER A 274 2.08 -3.57 19.07
CA SER A 274 1.56 -2.22 18.86
C SER A 274 0.09 -2.18 18.45
N LEU A 275 -0.48 -3.34 18.11
CA LEU A 275 -1.90 -3.48 17.78
C LEU A 275 -2.73 -3.35 19.07
N LYS A 276 -3.90 -2.74 18.95
CA LYS A 276 -4.77 -2.40 20.07
C LYS A 276 -5.99 -3.32 20.19
N SER A 277 -6.37 -3.97 19.10
CA SER A 277 -7.46 -4.93 19.05
C SER A 277 -7.16 -6.11 19.96
N GLU A 278 -8.17 -6.58 20.67
CA GLU A 278 -8.10 -7.81 21.47
C GLU A 278 -8.15 -9.08 20.59
N ALA A 279 -8.57 -8.94 19.33
CA ALA A 279 -8.55 -10.04 18.37
C ALA A 279 -7.12 -10.53 18.14
N ASN A 280 -6.96 -11.85 18.08
CA ASN A 280 -5.67 -12.44 17.75
C ASN A 280 -5.30 -12.15 16.28
N MET A 281 -4.03 -12.39 15.93
CA MET A 281 -3.51 -12.06 14.60
C MET A 281 -4.29 -12.76 13.47
N LEU A 282 -4.71 -14.01 13.66
CA LEU A 282 -5.46 -14.75 12.65
C LEU A 282 -6.84 -14.13 12.42
N GLN A 283 -7.53 -13.77 13.50
CA GLN A 283 -8.81 -13.07 13.44
C GLN A 283 -8.66 -11.72 12.72
N LEU A 284 -7.62 -10.95 13.04
CA LEU A 284 -7.34 -9.68 12.37
C LEU A 284 -7.10 -9.84 10.87
N LEU A 285 -6.29 -10.83 10.46
CA LEU A 285 -6.02 -11.07 9.03
C LEU A 285 -7.29 -11.48 8.27
N VAL A 286 -8.09 -12.36 8.84
CA VAL A 286 -9.37 -12.77 8.27
C VAL A 286 -10.32 -11.57 8.18
N MET A 287 -10.40 -10.76 9.23
CA MET A 287 -11.20 -9.53 9.25
C MET A 287 -10.73 -8.56 8.17
N PHE A 288 -9.42 -8.34 7.99
CA PHE A 288 -8.90 -7.39 7.00
C PHE A 288 -9.14 -7.82 5.55
N GLU A 289 -9.25 -9.12 5.30
CA GLU A 289 -9.58 -9.66 3.98
C GLU A 289 -11.08 -9.63 3.68
N ALA A 290 -11.91 -9.76 4.72
CA ALA A 290 -13.37 -9.81 4.60
C ALA A 290 -14.05 -8.43 4.74
N LEU A 291 -13.43 -7.49 5.47
CA LEU A 291 -13.64 -6.04 5.36
C LEU A 291 -13.26 -5.66 3.97
#